data_AF-A0A939UHL6-F1
#
_entry.id   AF-A0A939UHL6-F1
#
_cell.length_a   1.000
_cell.length_b   1.000
_cell.length_c   1.000
_cell.angle_alpha   90.00
_cell.angle_beta   90.00
_cell.angle_gamma   90.00
#
_symmetry.space_group_name_H-M   'P 1'
#
loop_
_entity.id
_entity.type
_entity.pdbx_description
1 polymer ?
#
loop_
_entity_poly.entity_id
_entity_poly.type
_entity_poly.pdbx_seq_one_letter_code
_entity_poly.pdbx_strand_id
1 'polypeptide(L)'
;MKSKRVSNLVFISVVLIAIISLTFAFGISAGISGRLNAADAAWEGDGAGTSEDPYLIATKEDLLNFRELVNGIYNGSTYEGQNVDVCAKLIEDIDFEGDNSVSWAVAMIAWDSAYPYAGTFDGNGHTISGLHMNYNVQPNLALFGYTGSEAVIKDLTVVGDANCSSGAGIVVQNSGQILRCVNRVELYCEGLGLVGGIVKDNNSTGSIIGCVNEATVKGKSTRYQAPNAFVGGIASVNEGTITDCINNGVIMFVENHNTNSYIGGIAGRNYGEISYCVNNNTVCVEFT
;
A
#
# COMPACT_ATOMS: atom_id res chain seq x y z
N MET A 1 -73.72 -71.52 13.45
CA MET A 1 -73.48 -72.56 12.42
C MET A 1 -72.51 -72.03 11.40
N LYS A 2 -71.33 -72.69 11.25
CA LYS A 2 -70.36 -72.67 10.13
C LYS A 2 -69.67 -71.32 9.79
N SER A 3 -68.40 -71.21 9.36
CA SER A 3 -67.16 -72.01 9.39
C SER A 3 -66.20 -71.40 8.34
N LYS A 4 -64.97 -71.08 8.76
CA LYS A 4 -63.68 -71.08 8.01
C LYS A 4 -63.32 -70.01 6.94
N ARG A 5 -62.25 -69.29 7.31
CA ARG A 5 -61.09 -68.71 6.59
C ARG A 5 -60.81 -69.14 5.13
N VAL A 6 -60.24 -68.24 4.31
CA VAL A 6 -58.80 -68.14 3.89
C VAL A 6 -58.59 -67.23 2.64
N SER A 7 -57.62 -66.30 2.76
CA SER A 7 -56.69 -65.58 1.82
C SER A 7 -56.97 -65.21 0.34
N ASN A 8 -56.52 -64.00 -0.05
CA ASN A 8 -55.60 -63.64 -1.17
C ASN A 8 -55.56 -62.08 -1.27
N LEU A 9 -54.53 -61.33 -0.86
CA LEU A 9 -53.18 -61.12 -1.42
C LEU A 9 -53.12 -60.69 -2.90
N VAL A 10 -53.07 -59.37 -3.18
CA VAL A 10 -52.37 -58.76 -4.34
C VAL A 10 -51.76 -57.41 -3.92
N PHE A 11 -50.51 -57.22 -4.36
CA PHE A 11 -49.52 -56.17 -4.11
C PHE A 11 -49.75 -54.82 -4.84
N ILE A 12 -48.91 -53.81 -4.48
CA ILE A 12 -48.46 -52.57 -5.18
C ILE A 12 -48.74 -51.32 -4.30
N SER A 13 -47.82 -50.81 -3.44
CA SER A 13 -46.57 -50.02 -3.69
C SER A 13 -46.90 -48.65 -4.34
N VAL A 14 -46.57 -47.45 -3.84
CA VAL A 14 -45.28 -46.89 -3.37
C VAL A 14 -45.51 -45.60 -2.55
N VAL A 15 -44.61 -45.40 -1.59
CA VAL A 15 -44.28 -44.28 -0.68
C VAL A 15 -44.52 -42.84 -1.19
N LEU A 16 -45.15 -42.00 -0.35
CA LEU A 16 -45.24 -40.54 -0.48
C LEU A 16 -44.08 -39.90 0.32
N ILE A 17 -43.11 -39.28 -0.35
CA ILE A 17 -41.95 -38.60 0.26
C ILE A 17 -42.27 -37.12 0.49
N ALA A 18 -42.02 -36.65 1.71
CA ALA A 18 -42.13 -35.26 2.15
C ALA A 18 -41.00 -34.39 1.56
N ILE A 19 -41.34 -33.20 1.06
CA ILE A 19 -40.37 -32.16 0.68
C ILE A 19 -40.27 -31.18 1.85
N ILE A 20 -39.20 -31.34 2.63
CA ILE A 20 -38.64 -30.34 3.55
C ILE A 20 -37.53 -29.65 2.76
N SER A 21 -37.65 -28.36 2.45
CA SER A 21 -36.54 -27.55 1.91
C SER A 21 -35.90 -26.74 3.03
N LEU A 22 -35.05 -27.43 3.80
CA LEU A 22 -34.01 -26.85 4.64
C LEU A 22 -32.76 -27.71 4.48
N THR A 23 -31.75 -27.21 3.78
CA THR A 23 -30.39 -27.75 3.86
C THR A 23 -29.39 -26.61 3.79
N PHE A 24 -28.91 -26.21 4.96
CA PHE A 24 -27.57 -25.70 5.17
C PHE A 24 -26.60 -26.89 5.15
N ALA A 25 -25.45 -26.69 4.48
CA ALA A 25 -24.16 -27.38 4.62
C ALA A 25 -24.04 -28.89 4.33
N PHE A 26 -23.19 -29.26 3.36
CA PHE A 26 -21.90 -29.93 3.55
C PHE A 26 -21.43 -30.61 2.25
N GLY A 27 -20.19 -30.31 1.86
CA GLY A 27 -19.28 -31.25 1.19
C GLY A 27 -19.61 -31.68 -0.24
N ILE A 28 -19.14 -30.89 -1.22
CA ILE A 28 -18.69 -31.49 -2.48
C ILE A 28 -17.17 -31.69 -2.36
N SER A 29 -16.79 -32.87 -1.88
CA SER A 29 -15.49 -33.46 -2.20
C SER A 29 -15.62 -34.10 -3.58
N ALA A 30 -15.32 -33.32 -4.62
CA ALA A 30 -14.89 -33.86 -5.91
C ALA A 30 -13.51 -33.28 -6.17
N GLY A 31 -12.50 -34.16 -6.21
CA GLY A 31 -11.12 -33.79 -6.48
C GLY A 31 -11.00 -33.11 -7.84
N ILE A 32 -10.89 -31.79 -7.81
CA ILE A 32 -10.17 -31.00 -8.78
C ILE A 32 -9.04 -30.37 -7.97
N SER A 33 -7.81 -30.84 -8.16
CA SER A 33 -6.60 -30.13 -7.77
C SER A 33 -6.45 -28.91 -8.69
N GLY A 34 -7.41 -28.00 -8.62
CA GLY A 34 -7.40 -26.69 -9.24
C GLY A 34 -6.90 -25.71 -8.20
N ARG A 35 -5.75 -25.11 -8.45
CA ARG A 35 -5.20 -24.03 -7.64
C ARG A 35 -6.24 -22.89 -7.62
N LEU A 36 -6.67 -22.45 -6.44
CA LEU A 36 -7.47 -21.23 -6.31
C LEU A 36 -6.55 -20.04 -6.64
N ASN A 37 -6.89 -19.26 -7.66
CA ASN A 37 -6.10 -18.12 -8.12
C ASN A 37 -6.62 -16.84 -7.45
N ALA A 38 -5.75 -15.85 -7.22
CA ALA A 38 -6.14 -14.53 -6.70
C ALA A 38 -7.15 -13.76 -7.59
N ALA A 39 -7.40 -14.23 -8.82
CA ALA A 39 -8.48 -13.76 -9.69
C ALA A 39 -9.89 -13.96 -9.10
N ASP A 40 -10.04 -14.76 -8.03
CA ASP A 40 -11.32 -14.95 -7.34
C ASP A 40 -11.60 -13.88 -6.25
N ALA A 41 -10.61 -13.05 -5.88
CA ALA A 41 -10.83 -11.83 -5.10
C ALA A 41 -11.33 -10.74 -6.05
N ALA A 42 -12.59 -10.84 -6.46
CA ALA A 42 -13.18 -9.84 -7.35
C ALA A 42 -13.34 -8.51 -6.61
N TRP A 43 -12.89 -7.43 -7.23
CA TRP A 43 -13.29 -6.09 -6.82
C TRP A 43 -14.81 -6.01 -6.78
N GLU A 44 -15.40 -5.71 -5.62
CA GLU A 44 -16.86 -5.64 -5.44
C GLU A 44 -17.42 -4.22 -5.67
N GLY A 45 -16.57 -3.24 -5.97
CA GLY A 45 -16.94 -1.84 -6.21
C GLY A 45 -17.12 -1.48 -7.70
N ASP A 46 -17.21 -0.18 -7.98
CA ASP A 46 -17.34 0.34 -9.35
C ASP A 46 -15.99 0.37 -10.09
N GLY A 47 -16.04 0.22 -11.42
CA GLY A 47 -14.90 0.23 -12.33
C GLY A 47 -14.33 -1.15 -12.65
N ALA A 48 -13.64 -1.27 -13.79
CA ALA A 48 -13.01 -2.51 -14.26
C ALA A 48 -11.51 -2.62 -13.95
N GLY A 49 -10.92 -1.62 -13.27
CA GLY A 49 -9.50 -1.60 -12.92
C GLY A 49 -8.56 -1.31 -14.09
N THR A 50 -9.09 -0.81 -15.21
CA THR A 50 -8.30 -0.43 -16.40
C THR A 50 -7.99 1.07 -16.40
N SER A 51 -7.12 1.55 -17.28
CA SER A 51 -6.84 2.99 -17.38
C SER A 51 -8.06 3.82 -17.81
N GLU A 52 -8.94 3.26 -18.65
CA GLU A 52 -10.16 3.92 -19.13
C GLU A 52 -11.34 3.80 -18.15
N ASP A 53 -11.32 2.75 -17.33
CA ASP A 53 -12.36 2.46 -16.35
C ASP A 53 -11.70 1.97 -15.05
N PRO A 54 -11.08 2.89 -14.27
CA PRO A 54 -10.37 2.55 -13.04
C PRO A 54 -11.33 2.20 -11.91
N TYR A 55 -10.86 1.43 -10.94
CA TYR A 55 -11.61 1.19 -9.71
C TYR A 55 -11.88 2.50 -8.96
N LEU A 56 -13.12 2.72 -8.53
CA LEU A 56 -13.51 3.93 -7.81
C LEU A 56 -13.46 3.70 -6.31
N ILE A 57 -12.63 4.45 -5.61
CA ILE A 57 -12.41 4.34 -4.17
C ILE A 57 -13.11 5.51 -3.48
N ALA A 58 -14.15 5.23 -2.71
CA ALA A 58 -14.93 6.23 -1.97
C ALA A 58 -14.80 6.09 -0.45
N THR A 59 -14.41 4.91 0.02
CA THR A 59 -14.38 4.59 1.44
C THR A 59 -13.05 3.95 1.85
N LYS A 60 -12.80 3.93 3.17
CA LYS A 60 -11.65 3.22 3.73
C LYS A 60 -11.66 1.73 3.35
N GLU A 61 -12.83 1.10 3.28
CA GLU A 61 -12.97 -0.31 2.95
C GLU A 61 -12.57 -0.57 1.48
N ASP A 62 -12.98 0.31 0.57
CA ASP A 62 -12.58 0.24 -0.84
C ASP A 62 -11.04 0.30 -0.99
N LEU A 63 -10.39 1.18 -0.23
CA LEU A 63 -8.94 1.31 -0.27
C LEU A 63 -8.23 0.08 0.32
N LEU A 64 -8.79 -0.53 1.37
CA LEU A 64 -8.29 -1.79 1.93
C LEU A 64 -8.43 -2.93 0.93
N ASN A 65 -9.60 -3.06 0.31
CA ASN A 65 -9.86 -4.06 -0.73
C ASN A 65 -8.92 -3.88 -1.93
N PHE A 66 -8.68 -2.63 -2.35
CA PHE A 66 -7.73 -2.33 -3.42
C PHE A 66 -6.31 -2.79 -3.07
N ARG A 67 -5.85 -2.49 -1.84
CA ARG A 67 -4.54 -2.96 -1.38
C ARG A 67 -4.45 -4.48 -1.37
N GLU A 68 -5.47 -5.17 -0.84
CA GLU A 68 -5.50 -6.62 -0.78
C GLU A 68 -5.44 -7.24 -2.19
N LEU A 69 -6.20 -6.68 -3.12
CA LEU A 69 -6.19 -7.06 -4.54
C LEU A 69 -4.80 -6.91 -5.16
N VAL A 70 -4.16 -5.76 -5.00
CA VAL A 70 -2.80 -5.50 -5.52
C VAL A 70 -1.79 -6.45 -4.89
N ASN A 71 -1.91 -6.70 -3.60
CA ASN A 71 -0.96 -7.53 -2.85
C ASN A 71 -1.22 -9.04 -2.97
N GLY A 72 -2.29 -9.46 -3.64
CA GLY A 72 -2.70 -10.86 -3.73
C GLY A 72 -3.05 -11.46 -2.37
N ILE A 73 -3.64 -10.65 -1.47
CA ILE A 73 -4.09 -11.07 -0.14
C ILE A 73 -5.59 -11.36 -0.22
N TYR A 74 -6.02 -12.49 0.32
CA TYR A 74 -7.44 -12.81 0.49
C TYR A 74 -7.66 -13.52 1.82
N ASN A 75 -8.62 -13.08 2.64
CA ASN A 75 -8.90 -13.67 3.97
C ASN A 75 -7.63 -13.87 4.85
N GLY A 76 -6.70 -12.91 4.80
CA GLY A 76 -5.45 -12.94 5.58
C GLY A 76 -4.37 -13.89 5.07
N SER A 77 -4.54 -14.54 3.90
CA SER A 77 -3.54 -15.41 3.28
C SER A 77 -3.02 -14.81 1.97
N THR A 78 -1.73 -14.99 1.67
CA THR A 78 -1.12 -14.59 0.40
C THR A 78 -1.32 -15.67 -0.66
N TYR A 79 -1.78 -15.30 -1.85
CA TYR A 79 -2.04 -16.19 -2.98
C TYR A 79 -1.12 -15.89 -4.17
N GLU A 80 -1.04 -16.83 -5.10
CA GLU A 80 -0.42 -16.58 -6.41
C GLU A 80 -1.34 -15.70 -7.26
N GLY A 81 -0.81 -14.56 -7.72
CA GLY A 81 -1.50 -13.60 -8.61
C GLY A 81 -1.70 -12.23 -7.99
N GLN A 82 -0.65 -11.40 -7.99
CA GLN A 82 -0.77 -9.98 -7.65
C GLN A 82 -1.35 -9.22 -8.84
N ASN A 83 -2.41 -8.44 -8.61
CA ASN A 83 -3.01 -7.59 -9.63
C ASN A 83 -2.31 -6.21 -9.61
N VAL A 84 -1.03 -6.18 -9.99
CA VAL A 84 -0.20 -4.98 -9.83
C VAL A 84 -0.46 -3.89 -10.88
N ASP A 85 -1.09 -4.23 -12.00
CA ASP A 85 -1.34 -3.34 -13.14
C ASP A 85 -2.72 -2.66 -13.10
N VAL A 86 -3.55 -2.98 -12.10
CA VAL A 86 -4.88 -2.38 -11.95
C VAL A 86 -4.82 -0.90 -11.58
N CYS A 87 -5.70 -0.12 -12.18
CA CYS A 87 -5.82 1.32 -11.97
C CYS A 87 -6.94 1.65 -10.98
N ALA A 88 -6.74 2.68 -10.17
CA ALA A 88 -7.73 3.18 -9.24
C ALA A 88 -7.80 4.71 -9.24
N LYS A 89 -8.95 5.23 -8.81
CA LYS A 89 -9.21 6.66 -8.66
C LYS A 89 -9.96 6.92 -7.36
N LEU A 90 -9.46 7.86 -6.55
CA LEU A 90 -10.23 8.36 -5.42
C LEU A 90 -11.37 9.24 -5.93
N ILE A 91 -12.58 9.00 -5.42
CA ILE A 91 -13.75 9.85 -5.69
C ILE A 91 -14.25 10.59 -4.44
N GLU A 92 -13.68 10.27 -3.28
CA GLU A 92 -13.90 10.95 -2.01
C GLU A 92 -12.59 11.00 -1.22
N ASP A 93 -12.52 11.87 -0.21
CA ASP A 93 -11.45 11.82 0.78
C ASP A 93 -11.60 10.57 1.66
N ILE A 94 -10.48 9.93 1.99
CA ILE A 94 -10.43 8.74 2.83
C ILE A 94 -9.83 9.10 4.18
N ASP A 95 -10.59 8.84 5.25
CA ASP A 95 -10.18 9.14 6.62
C ASP A 95 -10.15 7.88 7.49
N PHE A 96 -9.01 7.64 8.12
CA PHE A 96 -8.76 6.54 9.06
C PHE A 96 -8.82 6.99 10.53
N GLU A 97 -8.98 8.28 10.83
CA GLU A 97 -9.02 8.81 12.20
C GLU A 97 -10.08 8.12 13.06
N GLY A 98 -9.72 7.82 14.31
CA GLY A 98 -10.56 7.10 15.27
C GLY A 98 -10.58 5.57 15.08
N ASP A 99 -9.95 5.04 14.03
CA ASP A 99 -9.80 3.60 13.81
C ASP A 99 -8.36 3.14 14.11
N ASN A 100 -8.05 3.02 15.40
CA ASN A 100 -6.76 2.50 15.87
C ASN A 100 -6.51 1.04 15.48
N SER A 101 -7.52 0.34 14.93
CA SER A 101 -7.36 -1.03 14.43
C SER A 101 -6.59 -1.08 13.11
N VAL A 102 -6.41 0.07 12.44
CA VAL A 102 -5.90 0.18 11.06
C VAL A 102 -4.45 0.68 10.99
N SER A 103 -3.71 0.67 12.11
CA SER A 103 -2.28 1.05 12.16
C SER A 103 -1.36 0.26 11.19
N TRP A 104 -1.92 -0.72 10.47
CA TRP A 104 -1.26 -1.56 9.47
C TRP A 104 -2.00 -1.67 8.13
N ALA A 105 -3.26 -1.26 7.99
CA ALA A 105 -4.11 -1.91 7.00
C ALA A 105 -4.03 -1.32 5.58
N VAL A 106 -3.56 -0.08 5.37
CA VAL A 106 -3.30 0.46 4.00
C VAL A 106 -1.82 0.64 3.67
N ALA A 107 -0.93 0.72 4.66
CA ALA A 107 0.48 0.87 4.38
C ALA A 107 0.96 -0.27 3.46
N MET A 108 1.78 0.09 2.48
CA MET A 108 2.39 -0.81 1.51
C MET A 108 1.42 -1.47 0.52
N ILE A 109 0.72 -0.65 -0.27
CA ILE A 109 0.25 -1.11 -1.58
C ILE A 109 1.47 -1.54 -2.41
N ALA A 110 1.47 -2.75 -2.96
CA ALA A 110 2.63 -3.40 -3.59
C ALA A 110 3.86 -3.51 -2.66
N TRP A 111 3.71 -4.28 -1.57
CA TRP A 111 4.74 -4.44 -0.54
C TRP A 111 5.94 -5.33 -0.95
N ASP A 112 5.80 -6.17 -1.97
CA ASP A 112 6.84 -7.09 -2.44
C ASP A 112 7.51 -6.53 -3.69
N SER A 113 8.83 -6.33 -3.63
CA SER A 113 9.64 -5.87 -4.76
C SER A 113 9.61 -6.78 -5.99
N ALA A 114 9.23 -8.06 -5.84
CA ALA A 114 9.04 -8.97 -6.97
C ALA A 114 7.76 -8.65 -7.77
N TYR A 115 6.82 -7.93 -7.17
CA TYR A 115 5.53 -7.55 -7.75
C TYR A 115 5.31 -6.04 -7.57
N PRO A 116 6.14 -5.21 -8.22
CA PRO A 116 6.00 -3.77 -8.10
C PRO A 116 4.71 -3.29 -8.76
N TYR A 117 4.07 -2.27 -8.18
CA TYR A 117 2.88 -1.64 -8.75
C TYR A 117 3.18 -1.11 -10.15
N ALA A 118 2.29 -1.36 -11.10
CA ALA A 118 2.42 -0.99 -12.51
C ALA A 118 1.19 -0.24 -13.06
N GLY A 119 0.12 -0.10 -12.26
CA GLY A 119 -1.09 0.63 -12.63
C GLY A 119 -1.00 2.14 -12.39
N THR A 120 -2.12 2.83 -12.61
CA THR A 120 -2.30 4.24 -12.24
C THR A 120 -3.15 4.36 -10.97
N PHE A 121 -2.62 5.03 -9.95
CA PHE A 121 -3.38 5.49 -8.79
C PHE A 121 -3.60 7.00 -8.89
N ASP A 122 -4.83 7.39 -9.22
CA ASP A 122 -5.26 8.77 -9.37
C ASP A 122 -5.92 9.26 -8.08
N GLY A 123 -5.20 10.05 -7.29
CA GLY A 123 -5.77 10.70 -6.11
C GLY A 123 -6.85 11.72 -6.46
N ASN A 124 -6.91 12.19 -7.72
CA ASN A 124 -7.95 13.10 -8.21
C ASN A 124 -8.16 14.36 -7.31
N GLY A 125 -7.10 14.81 -6.65
CA GLY A 125 -7.11 15.94 -5.71
C GLY A 125 -7.56 15.61 -4.28
N HIS A 126 -7.89 14.35 -4.01
CA HIS A 126 -8.36 13.88 -2.71
C HIS A 126 -7.21 13.53 -1.74
N THR A 127 -7.60 13.38 -0.48
CA THR A 127 -6.70 13.10 0.64
C THR A 127 -6.95 11.71 1.22
N ILE A 128 -5.87 10.99 1.53
CA ILE A 128 -5.87 9.85 2.45
C ILE A 128 -5.29 10.32 3.78
N SER A 129 -6.05 10.23 4.87
CA SER A 129 -5.70 10.80 6.18
C SER A 129 -5.88 9.81 7.34
N GLY A 130 -5.29 10.12 8.50
CA GLY A 130 -5.36 9.25 9.69
C GLY A 130 -4.44 8.03 9.62
N LEU A 131 -3.40 8.04 8.78
CA LEU A 131 -2.45 6.93 8.69
C LEU A 131 -1.47 6.95 9.87
N HIS A 132 -1.38 5.85 10.63
CA HIS A 132 -0.42 5.68 11.73
C HIS A 132 0.48 4.46 11.45
N MET A 133 1.63 4.67 10.83
CA MET A 133 2.55 3.59 10.42
C MET A 133 3.57 3.28 11.53
N ASN A 134 3.75 2.01 11.90
CA ASN A 134 4.64 1.62 13.00
C ASN A 134 5.63 0.49 12.64
N TYR A 135 6.90 0.71 12.99
CA TYR A 135 8.09 -0.11 12.73
C TYR A 135 7.98 -1.58 13.15
N ASN A 136 7.14 -1.93 14.13
CA ASN A 136 7.00 -3.31 14.61
C ASN A 136 6.44 -4.29 13.55
N VAL A 137 6.06 -3.78 12.37
CA VAL A 137 5.47 -4.56 11.26
C VAL A 137 6.48 -4.75 10.11
N GLN A 138 7.11 -3.67 9.62
CA GLN A 138 8.14 -3.71 8.58
C GLN A 138 9.17 -2.58 8.75
N PRO A 139 10.43 -2.80 8.31
CA PRO A 139 11.47 -1.78 8.47
C PRO A 139 11.32 -0.61 7.49
N ASN A 140 10.70 -0.83 6.33
CA ASN A 140 10.48 0.15 5.26
C ASN A 140 8.99 0.47 5.14
N LEU A 141 8.59 1.71 5.37
CA LEU A 141 7.16 2.11 5.39
C LEU A 141 6.89 3.31 4.48
N ALA A 142 5.77 3.25 3.77
CA ALA A 142 5.11 4.32 3.02
C ALA A 142 3.71 3.83 2.60
N LEU A 143 2.90 4.69 1.96
CA LEU A 143 1.61 4.28 1.38
C LEU A 143 1.79 3.18 0.31
N PHE A 144 2.77 3.34 -0.58
CA PHE A 144 3.17 2.34 -1.59
C PHE A 144 4.55 1.76 -1.27
N GLY A 145 4.74 0.47 -1.49
CA GLY A 145 6.03 -0.18 -1.39
C GLY A 145 6.89 0.13 -2.62
N TYR A 146 6.72 -0.67 -3.67
CA TYR A 146 7.56 -0.64 -4.87
C TYR A 146 6.74 -0.31 -6.10
N THR A 147 7.22 0.62 -6.93
CA THR A 147 6.64 0.90 -8.25
C THR A 147 7.56 0.46 -9.39
N GLY A 148 6.96 -0.07 -10.44
CA GLY A 148 7.59 -0.41 -11.71
C GLY A 148 7.61 0.81 -12.65
N SER A 149 8.23 0.65 -13.83
CA SER A 149 8.40 1.74 -14.80
C SER A 149 7.09 2.34 -15.33
N GLU A 150 6.04 1.53 -15.39
CA GLU A 150 4.73 1.92 -15.92
C GLU A 150 3.83 2.58 -14.86
N ALA A 151 4.18 2.48 -13.58
CA ALA A 151 3.32 2.97 -12.51
C ALA A 151 3.20 4.50 -12.53
N VAL A 152 1.99 4.99 -12.28
CA VAL A 152 1.71 6.42 -12.13
C VAL A 152 0.94 6.64 -10.84
N ILE A 153 1.51 7.37 -9.90
CA ILE A 153 0.82 7.85 -8.69
C ILE A 153 0.69 9.36 -8.82
N LYS A 154 -0.53 9.91 -8.80
CA LYS A 154 -0.73 11.33 -9.06
C LYS A 154 -1.83 11.96 -8.23
N ASP A 155 -1.75 13.29 -8.09
CA ASP A 155 -2.83 14.15 -7.58
C ASP A 155 -3.36 13.71 -6.21
N LEU A 156 -2.48 13.26 -5.33
CA LEU A 156 -2.82 12.64 -4.04
C LEU A 156 -2.19 13.40 -2.87
N THR A 157 -2.95 13.67 -1.82
CA THR A 157 -2.42 14.11 -0.52
C THR A 157 -2.47 12.95 0.48
N VAL A 158 -1.38 12.73 1.22
CA VAL A 158 -1.32 11.70 2.27
C VAL A 158 -0.99 12.36 3.61
N VAL A 159 -1.81 12.11 4.63
CA VAL A 159 -1.73 12.73 5.96
C VAL A 159 -1.63 11.66 7.04
N GLY A 160 -0.73 11.84 8.01
CA GLY A 160 -0.60 10.93 9.14
C GLY A 160 0.73 11.07 9.87
N ASP A 161 1.17 9.98 10.50
CA ASP A 161 2.50 9.82 11.07
C ASP A 161 3.07 8.43 10.82
N ALA A 162 4.40 8.35 10.86
CA ALA A 162 5.12 7.12 10.65
C ALA A 162 6.34 7.02 11.57
N ASN A 163 6.37 5.95 12.36
CA ASN A 163 7.55 5.49 13.05
C ASN A 163 8.14 4.28 12.31
N CYS A 164 9.37 4.40 11.80
CA CYS A 164 9.96 3.49 10.82
C CYS A 164 11.45 3.20 11.11
N SER A 165 12.10 2.27 10.41
CA SER A 165 13.58 2.23 10.36
C SER A 165 14.09 3.01 9.15
N SER A 166 13.32 2.96 8.07
CA SER A 166 13.51 3.69 6.83
C SER A 166 12.14 3.83 6.15
N GLY A 167 11.98 4.80 5.26
CA GLY A 167 10.67 5.00 4.66
C GLY A 167 10.47 6.35 4.02
N ALA A 168 9.22 6.59 3.66
CA ALA A 168 8.75 7.83 3.08
C ALA A 168 7.26 8.02 3.31
N GLY A 169 6.73 9.19 2.95
CA GLY A 169 5.30 9.44 3.01
C GLY A 169 4.52 8.68 1.94
N ILE A 170 5.03 8.65 0.70
CA ILE A 170 4.26 8.16 -0.46
C ILE A 170 4.76 6.80 -0.95
N VAL A 171 6.04 6.67 -1.33
CA VAL A 171 6.57 5.43 -1.94
C VAL A 171 7.91 5.00 -1.32
N VAL A 172 8.09 3.73 -1.00
CA VAL A 172 9.41 3.25 -0.55
C VAL A 172 10.42 3.30 -1.70
N GLN A 173 10.13 2.68 -2.84
CA GLN A 173 11.03 2.68 -3.99
C GLN A 173 10.27 2.97 -5.28
N ASN A 174 10.67 4.03 -5.98
CA ASN A 174 10.03 4.46 -7.21
C ASN A 174 10.86 4.11 -8.45
N SER A 175 10.25 3.42 -9.42
CA SER A 175 10.80 3.28 -10.78
C SER A 175 9.90 3.89 -11.86
N GLY A 176 8.71 4.38 -11.49
CA GLY A 176 7.70 4.98 -12.36
C GLY A 176 7.57 6.49 -12.13
N GLN A 177 6.34 6.99 -12.18
CA GLN A 177 6.03 8.43 -12.06
C GLN A 177 5.25 8.76 -10.79
N ILE A 178 5.70 9.79 -10.07
CA ILE A 178 4.97 10.41 -8.96
C ILE A 178 4.72 11.87 -9.31
N LEU A 179 3.46 12.26 -9.45
CA LEU A 179 3.07 13.55 -10.04
C LEU A 179 2.14 14.33 -9.12
N ARG A 180 2.52 15.56 -8.73
CA ARG A 180 1.64 16.47 -7.97
C ARG A 180 1.09 15.86 -6.67
N CYS A 181 1.89 15.01 -6.02
CA CYS A 181 1.54 14.43 -4.72
C CYS A 181 2.04 15.32 -3.57
N VAL A 182 1.30 15.30 -2.47
CA VAL A 182 1.63 16.05 -1.26
C VAL A 182 1.81 15.10 -0.08
N ASN A 183 3.00 15.12 0.53
CA ASN A 183 3.25 14.44 1.80
C ASN A 183 2.96 15.36 2.99
N ARG A 184 2.04 14.93 3.84
CA ARG A 184 1.74 15.46 5.19
C ARG A 184 1.86 14.37 6.25
N VAL A 185 2.66 13.33 5.99
CA VAL A 185 3.00 12.29 6.96
C VAL A 185 4.25 12.72 7.73
N GLU A 186 4.11 12.91 9.03
CA GLU A 186 5.23 13.18 9.94
C GLU A 186 6.10 11.92 10.07
N LEU A 187 7.35 11.99 9.60
CA LEU A 187 8.24 10.84 9.51
C LEU A 187 9.28 10.88 10.62
N TYR A 188 9.27 9.86 11.48
CA TYR A 188 10.31 9.59 12.46
C TYR A 188 10.89 8.19 12.22
N CYS A 189 12.00 8.09 11.49
CA CYS A 189 12.63 6.80 11.26
C CYS A 189 13.92 6.62 12.08
N GLU A 190 13.92 5.62 12.96
CA GLU A 190 15.05 5.21 13.79
C GLU A 190 15.51 3.78 13.42
N GLY A 191 16.71 3.67 12.83
CA GLY A 191 17.21 2.39 12.33
C GLY A 191 18.40 2.57 11.38
N LEU A 192 18.15 2.46 10.08
CA LEU A 192 19.15 2.81 9.05
C LEU A 192 19.17 4.32 8.77
N GLY A 193 18.08 5.04 9.06
CA GLY A 193 18.00 6.49 8.82
C GLY A 193 17.96 6.85 7.33
N LEU A 194 17.37 5.99 6.49
CA LEU A 194 17.08 6.26 5.08
C LEU A 194 15.66 6.79 4.96
N VAL A 195 15.50 8.11 4.80
CA VAL A 195 14.17 8.75 4.85
C VAL A 195 14.03 9.83 3.79
N GLY A 196 12.95 9.80 3.03
CA GLY A 196 12.58 10.92 2.16
C GLY A 196 11.12 11.31 2.32
N GLY A 197 10.78 12.58 2.17
CA GLY A 197 9.39 13.03 2.33
C GLY A 197 8.43 12.37 1.33
N ILE A 198 8.80 12.31 0.05
CA ILE A 198 7.97 11.69 -1.00
C ILE A 198 8.38 10.23 -1.22
N VAL A 199 9.67 9.98 -1.46
CA VAL A 199 10.21 8.62 -1.67
C VAL A 199 11.43 8.34 -0.84
N LYS A 200 11.68 7.06 -0.53
CA LYS A 200 12.96 6.69 0.10
C LYS A 200 14.05 6.54 -0.98
N ASP A 201 13.80 5.72 -1.99
CA ASP A 201 14.70 5.52 -3.14
C ASP A 201 13.98 5.87 -4.47
N ASN A 202 14.51 6.82 -5.24
CA ASN A 202 14.09 7.06 -6.62
C ASN A 202 15.09 6.41 -7.58
N ASN A 203 14.72 5.32 -8.24
CA ASN A 203 15.60 4.61 -9.16
C ASN A 203 15.84 5.42 -10.44
N SER A 204 16.81 4.98 -11.25
CA SER A 204 17.23 5.68 -12.48
C SER A 204 16.11 5.95 -13.50
N THR A 205 15.06 5.11 -13.54
CA THR A 205 13.88 5.34 -14.39
C THR A 205 12.79 6.18 -13.72
N GLY A 206 12.89 6.36 -12.41
CA GLY A 206 11.89 7.03 -11.59
C GLY A 206 11.88 8.54 -11.80
N SER A 207 10.67 9.11 -11.84
CA SER A 207 10.45 10.55 -11.99
C SER A 207 9.50 11.08 -10.91
N ILE A 208 9.92 12.15 -10.24
CA ILE A 208 9.12 12.86 -9.24
C ILE A 208 8.93 14.29 -9.73
N ILE A 209 7.67 14.67 -10.00
CA ILE A 209 7.34 15.94 -10.67
C ILE A 209 6.28 16.68 -9.88
N GLY A 210 6.53 17.96 -9.57
CA GLY A 210 5.50 18.83 -8.99
C GLY A 210 5.06 18.42 -7.58
N CYS A 211 5.84 17.59 -6.88
CA CYS A 211 5.47 17.06 -5.56
C CYS A 211 5.89 18.01 -4.43
N VAL A 212 5.16 17.96 -3.32
CA VAL A 212 5.40 18.82 -2.16
C VAL A 212 5.51 17.98 -0.90
N ASN A 213 6.60 18.15 -0.15
CA ASN A 213 6.67 17.68 1.22
C ASN A 213 6.33 18.82 2.18
N GLU A 214 5.27 18.66 2.98
CA GLU A 214 4.86 19.64 4.00
C GLU A 214 5.11 19.15 5.43
N ALA A 215 5.46 17.88 5.60
CA ALA A 215 5.68 17.26 6.91
C ALA A 215 7.16 17.19 7.32
N THR A 216 7.41 17.08 8.62
CA THR A 216 8.76 16.85 9.14
C THR A 216 9.31 15.50 8.68
N VAL A 217 10.58 15.50 8.27
CA VAL A 217 11.33 14.28 7.97
C VAL A 217 12.49 14.15 8.95
N LYS A 218 12.39 13.22 9.90
CA LYS A 218 13.40 12.98 10.94
C LYS A 218 14.01 11.59 10.82
N GLY A 219 15.31 11.54 10.56
CA GLY A 219 16.09 10.29 10.53
C GLY A 219 17.00 10.14 11.74
N LYS A 220 17.25 8.90 12.17
CA LYS A 220 18.27 8.53 13.14
C LYS A 220 18.85 7.17 12.79
N SER A 221 20.17 7.09 12.70
CA SER A 221 20.86 5.80 12.57
C SER A 221 21.14 5.22 13.95
N THR A 222 20.80 3.97 14.21
CA THR A 222 21.09 3.29 15.51
C THR A 222 22.05 2.12 15.36
N ARG A 223 22.50 1.83 14.14
CA ARG A 223 23.38 0.70 13.86
C ARG A 223 24.84 1.13 13.87
N TYR A 224 25.63 0.51 14.75
CA TYR A 224 27.07 0.71 14.80
C TYR A 224 27.73 0.23 13.49
N GLN A 225 28.51 1.09 12.82
CA GLN A 225 29.13 0.82 11.51
C GLN A 225 28.12 0.45 10.40
N ALA A 226 26.88 0.97 10.48
CA ALA A 226 25.93 0.80 9.38
C ALA A 226 26.39 1.52 8.10
N PRO A 227 25.80 1.15 6.94
CA PRO A 227 25.87 2.01 5.75
C PRO A 227 25.43 3.44 6.08
N ASN A 228 25.92 4.39 5.28
CA ASN A 228 25.60 5.80 5.42
C ASN A 228 24.08 6.03 5.51
N ALA A 229 23.67 6.95 6.38
CA ALA A 229 22.29 7.40 6.49
C ALA A 229 22.02 8.57 5.53
N PHE A 230 20.82 8.63 4.96
CA PHE A 230 20.42 9.62 3.97
C PHE A 230 19.03 10.16 4.32
N VAL A 231 18.92 11.48 4.51
CA VAL A 231 17.62 12.13 4.75
C VAL A 231 17.42 13.25 3.74
N GLY A 232 16.27 13.24 3.06
CA GLY A 232 15.90 14.30 2.13
C GLY A 232 14.45 14.76 2.26
N GLY A 233 14.20 16.02 1.94
CA GLY A 233 12.81 16.53 1.92
C GLY A 233 11.93 15.89 0.86
N ILE A 234 12.50 15.45 -0.26
CA ILE A 234 11.78 14.73 -1.32
C ILE A 234 12.22 13.27 -1.39
N ALA A 235 13.53 13.03 -1.50
CA ALA A 235 14.09 11.68 -1.65
C ALA A 235 15.23 11.41 -0.67
N SER A 236 15.34 10.21 -0.10
CA SER A 236 16.58 9.85 0.62
C SER A 236 17.72 9.67 -0.39
N VAL A 237 17.51 8.83 -1.41
CA VAL A 237 18.44 8.62 -2.53
C VAL A 237 17.70 8.90 -3.85
N ASN A 238 18.33 9.69 -4.72
CA ASN A 238 17.85 9.95 -6.08
C ASN A 238 18.85 9.48 -7.13
N GLU A 239 18.45 8.54 -7.99
CA GLU A 239 19.16 8.14 -9.20
C GLU A 239 18.44 8.59 -10.49
N GLY A 240 17.14 8.90 -10.38
CA GLY A 240 16.30 9.37 -11.49
C GLY A 240 16.15 10.89 -11.55
N THR A 241 14.95 11.36 -11.87
CA THR A 241 14.64 12.79 -12.01
C THR A 241 13.76 13.29 -10.87
N ILE A 242 14.12 14.43 -10.29
CA ILE A 242 13.27 15.22 -9.41
C ILE A 242 13.16 16.62 -10.00
N THR A 243 11.96 17.04 -10.40
CA THR A 243 11.73 18.37 -10.97
C THR A 243 10.50 19.04 -10.38
N ASP A 244 10.54 20.37 -10.29
CA ASP A 244 9.42 21.21 -9.85
C ASP A 244 8.89 20.84 -8.46
N CYS A 245 9.74 20.27 -7.59
CA CYS A 245 9.34 19.80 -6.27
C CYS A 245 9.67 20.82 -5.18
N ILE A 246 8.87 20.83 -4.11
CA ILE A 246 9.04 21.76 -3.00
C ILE A 246 9.12 21.00 -1.68
N ASN A 247 10.16 21.27 -0.89
CA ASN A 247 10.18 20.91 0.52
C ASN A 247 9.80 22.11 1.38
N ASN A 248 8.64 22.04 2.03
CA ASN A 248 8.17 22.95 3.07
C ASN A 248 8.31 22.35 4.48
N GLY A 249 8.61 21.06 4.60
CA GLY A 249 8.81 20.37 5.88
C GLY A 249 10.21 20.56 6.48
N VAL A 250 10.32 20.45 7.80
CA VAL A 250 11.63 20.48 8.50
C VAL A 250 12.36 19.17 8.28
N ILE A 251 13.64 19.23 7.89
CA ILE A 251 14.49 18.05 7.70
C ILE A 251 15.46 17.94 8.87
N MET A 252 15.40 16.82 9.58
CA MET A 252 16.18 16.58 10.78
C MET A 252 16.94 15.27 10.70
N PHE A 253 18.15 15.26 11.24
CA PHE A 253 18.86 14.03 11.56
C PHE A 253 19.42 14.05 12.98
N VAL A 254 19.26 12.95 13.71
CA VAL A 254 19.84 12.78 15.04
C VAL A 254 21.16 12.02 14.93
N GLU A 255 22.26 12.73 15.16
CA GLU A 255 23.62 12.20 15.11
C GLU A 255 24.01 11.53 16.44
N ASN A 256 24.65 10.36 16.35
CA ASN A 256 25.12 9.59 17.50
C ASN A 256 26.56 9.04 17.31
N HIS A 257 27.32 9.62 16.37
CA HIS A 257 28.72 9.32 16.05
C HIS A 257 28.99 7.89 15.54
N ASN A 258 27.94 7.16 15.14
CA ASN A 258 28.07 5.75 14.74
C ASN A 258 28.08 5.53 13.23
N THR A 259 27.68 6.52 12.43
CA THR A 259 27.55 6.42 10.96
C THR A 259 27.75 7.79 10.30
N ASN A 260 28.18 7.80 9.03
CA ASN A 260 28.13 9.04 8.25
C ASN A 260 26.69 9.35 7.86
N SER A 261 26.33 10.62 7.97
CA SER A 261 24.95 11.09 7.81
C SER A 261 24.93 12.20 6.76
N TYR A 262 24.05 12.07 5.77
CA TYR A 262 23.91 13.02 4.68
C TYR A 262 22.48 13.54 4.65
N ILE A 263 22.33 14.84 4.82
CA ILE A 263 21.02 15.49 4.86
C ILE A 263 20.92 16.55 3.79
N GLY A 264 19.77 16.63 3.13
CA GLY A 264 19.51 17.64 2.10
C GLY A 264 18.07 18.09 2.09
N GLY A 265 17.85 19.36 1.72
CA GLY A 265 16.50 19.90 1.62
C GLY A 265 15.63 19.23 0.55
N ILE A 266 16.26 18.65 -0.49
CA ILE A 266 15.58 17.91 -1.56
C ILE A 266 15.97 16.43 -1.51
N ALA A 267 17.25 16.12 -1.66
CA ALA A 267 17.76 14.75 -1.61
C ALA A 267 18.89 14.60 -0.59
N GLY A 268 18.89 13.50 0.17
CA GLY A 268 20.01 13.15 1.03
C GLY A 268 21.25 12.75 0.23
N ARG A 269 21.04 11.99 -0.86
CA ARG A 269 22.05 11.66 -1.86
C ARG A 269 21.48 11.78 -3.26
N ASN A 270 22.23 12.41 -4.16
CA ASN A 270 21.84 12.57 -5.56
C ASN A 270 22.89 11.98 -6.51
N TYR A 271 22.43 11.12 -7.42
CA TYR A 271 23.13 10.56 -8.56
C TYR A 271 22.45 10.93 -9.90
N GLY A 272 21.19 11.33 -9.86
CA GLY A 272 20.41 11.73 -11.03
C GLY A 272 20.28 13.25 -11.17
N GLU A 273 19.17 13.69 -11.74
CA GLU A 273 18.87 15.11 -11.98
C GLU A 273 17.95 15.67 -10.90
N ILE A 274 18.28 16.88 -10.41
CA ILE A 274 17.40 17.73 -9.62
C ILE A 274 17.35 19.10 -10.29
N SER A 275 16.16 19.50 -10.75
CA SER A 275 15.95 20.79 -11.43
C SER A 275 14.68 21.49 -10.91
N TYR A 276 14.66 22.82 -10.90
CA TYR A 276 13.50 23.63 -10.48
C TYR A 276 12.91 23.30 -9.09
N CYS A 277 13.71 22.73 -8.19
CA CYS A 277 13.27 22.36 -6.85
C CYS A 277 13.62 23.43 -5.81
N VAL A 278 12.78 23.57 -4.79
CA VAL A 278 12.96 24.57 -3.72
C VAL A 278 12.83 23.92 -2.35
N ASN A 279 13.77 24.22 -1.47
CA ASN A 279 13.63 23.95 -0.03
C ASN A 279 13.33 25.26 0.70
N ASN A 280 12.15 25.37 1.29
CA ASN A 280 11.65 26.55 1.99
C ASN A 280 11.78 26.48 3.52
N ASN A 281 12.26 25.35 4.06
CA ASN A 281 12.33 25.16 5.52
C ASN A 281 13.71 24.65 5.96
N THR A 282 13.87 24.46 7.26
CA THR A 282 15.15 24.21 7.90
C THR A 282 15.64 22.79 7.64
N VAL A 283 16.94 22.68 7.38
CA VAL A 283 17.68 21.41 7.38
C VAL A 283 18.64 21.47 8.57
N CYS A 284 18.50 20.59 9.55
CA CYS A 284 19.31 20.61 10.76
C CYS A 284 19.75 19.22 11.24
N VAL A 285 20.86 19.20 11.98
CA VAL A 285 21.38 18.04 12.70
C VAL A 285 21.24 18.31 14.20
N GLU A 286 20.68 17.34 14.92
CA GLU A 286 20.66 17.30 16.38
C GLU A 286 21.79 16.40 16.88
N PHE A 287 22.54 16.86 17.87
CA PHE A 287 23.58 16.06 18.54
C PHE A 287 23.03 15.59 19.89
N THR A 288 23.18 14.29 20.18
CA THR A 288 22.81 13.68 21.48
C THR A 288 24.03 13.31 22.30
#